data_AF-A0A1V4MC60-F1
#
_entry.id   AF-A0A1V4MC60-F1
#
_cell.length_a   1.000
_cell.length_b   1.000
_cell.length_c   1.000
_cell.angle_alpha   90.00
_cell.angle_beta   90.00
_cell.angle_gamma   90.00
#
_symmetry.space_group_name_H-M   'P 1'
#
loop_
_entity.id
_entity.type
_entity.pdbx_description
1 polymer ?
#
loop_
_entity_poly.entity_id
_entity_poly.type
_entity_poly.pdbx_seq_one_letter_code
_entity_poly.pdbx_strand_id
1 'polypeptide(L)'
;MKSITVRGIDPSVADMLKNEAAREGKSVNQFIKDIIDAKLGLGNQKKHSATYHDLDHLFGKWDKEEFEKIQGKINRERVIDEELWS
;
A
#
# COMPACT_ATOMS: atom_id res chain seq x y z
N MET A 1 -0.58 20.14 -24.72
CA MET A 1 0.74 19.69 -24.20
C MET A 1 1.57 20.93 -23.90
N LYS A 2 2.09 21.03 -22.67
CA LYS A 2 3.13 21.99 -22.31
C LYS A 2 4.29 21.17 -21.76
N SER A 3 5.51 21.40 -22.24
CA SER A 3 6.70 20.74 -21.73
C SER A 3 7.38 21.63 -20.69
N ILE A 4 7.80 21.02 -19.60
CA ILE A 4 8.62 21.67 -18.57
C ILE A 4 9.91 20.85 -18.48
N THR A 5 11.05 21.52 -18.62
CA THR A 5 12.36 20.90 -18.41
C THR A 5 12.87 21.35 -17.05
N VAL A 6 12.97 20.42 -16.10
CA VAL A 6 13.60 20.69 -14.81
C VAL A 6 15.11 20.51 -14.98
N ARG A 7 15.86 21.60 -14.79
CA ARG A 7 17.33 21.63 -14.93
C ARG A 7 17.99 21.63 -13.55
N GLY A 8 19.23 21.15 -13.48
CA GLY A 8 20.03 21.19 -12.25
C GLY A 8 19.60 20.19 -11.18
N ILE A 9 18.96 19.08 -11.56
CA ILE A 9 18.70 17.98 -10.62
C ILE A 9 20.01 17.25 -10.36
N ASP A 10 20.30 17.01 -9.08
CA ASP A 10 21.43 16.19 -8.66
C ASP A 10 21.31 14.77 -9.24
N PRO A 11 22.38 14.18 -9.80
CA PRO A 11 22.33 12.83 -10.38
C PRO A 11 21.78 11.76 -9.43
N SER A 12 22.09 11.85 -8.13
CA SER A 12 21.58 10.92 -7.12
C SER A 12 20.07 11.03 -6.97
N VAL A 13 19.52 12.24 -7.02
CA VAL A 13 18.08 12.49 -6.97
C VAL A 13 17.41 11.97 -8.24
N ALA A 14 18.03 12.13 -9.41
CA ALA A 14 17.49 11.60 -10.66
C ALA A 14 17.38 10.06 -10.64
N ASP A 15 18.35 9.38 -10.05
CA ASP A 15 18.32 7.93 -9.92
C ASP A 15 17.34 7.46 -8.84
N MET A 16 17.23 8.19 -7.73
CA MET A 16 16.19 7.93 -6.73
C MET A 16 14.78 8.06 -7.34
N LEU A 17 14.52 9.09 -8.14
CA LEU A 17 13.23 9.28 -8.83
C LEU A 17 12.92 8.12 -9.79
N LYS A 18 13.92 7.59 -10.51
CA LYS A 18 13.75 6.43 -11.39
C LYS A 18 13.42 5.17 -10.61
N ASN A 19 14.16 4.91 -9.53
CA ASN A 19 13.97 3.73 -8.69
C ASN A 19 12.59 3.74 -8.04
N GLU A 20 12.17 4.90 -7.55
CA GLU A 20 10.86 5.05 -6.91
C GLU A 20 9.71 4.91 -7.92
N ALA A 21 9.85 5.52 -9.11
CA ALA A 21 8.88 5.34 -10.19
C ALA A 21 8.76 3.86 -10.62
N ALA A 22 9.88 3.14 -10.71
CA ALA A 22 9.90 1.71 -11.01
C ALA A 22 9.23 0.89 -9.90
N ARG A 23 9.47 1.23 -8.62
CA ARG A 23 8.82 0.59 -7.47
C ARG A 23 7.30 0.74 -7.50
N GLU A 24 6.80 1.90 -7.91
CA GLU A 24 5.36 2.16 -8.08
C GLU A 24 4.79 1.65 -9.42
N GLY A 25 5.61 1.04 -10.30
CA GLY A 25 5.18 0.57 -11.62
C GLY A 25 4.80 1.70 -12.58
N LYS A 26 5.33 2.91 -12.38
CA LYS A 26 5.00 4.12 -13.15
C LYS A 26 6.19 4.59 -13.99
N SER A 27 5.90 5.32 -15.07
CA SER A 27 6.94 6.09 -15.75
C SER A 27 7.41 7.25 -14.87
N VAL A 28 8.68 7.64 -15.00
CA VAL A 28 9.26 8.80 -14.27
C VAL A 28 8.43 10.06 -14.48
N ASN A 29 7.95 10.30 -15.70
CA ASN A 29 7.11 11.46 -16.00
C ASN A 29 5.75 11.39 -15.30
N GLN A 30 5.15 10.21 -15.17
CA GLN A 30 3.90 10.05 -14.42
C GLN A 30 4.13 10.24 -12.93
N PHE A 31 5.22 9.69 -12.40
CA PHE A 31 5.61 9.86 -11.00
C PHE A 31 5.84 11.34 -10.65
N ILE A 32 6.53 12.10 -11.50
CA ILE A 32 6.74 13.55 -11.30
C ILE A 32 5.40 14.32 -11.36
N LYS A 33 4.49 13.96 -12.27
CA LYS A 33 3.15 14.57 -12.33
C LYS A 33 2.38 14.31 -11.04
N ASP A 34 2.37 13.07 -10.55
CA ASP A 34 1.68 12.69 -9.32
C ASP A 34 2.22 13.49 -8.11
N ILE A 35 3.55 13.71 -8.04
CA ILE A 35 4.17 14.55 -7.00
C ILE A 35 3.70 16.01 -7.11
N ILE A 36 3.71 16.58 -8.33
CA ILE A 36 3.28 17.97 -8.57
C ILE A 36 1.80 18.14 -8.22
N ASP A 37 0.94 17.23 -8.69
CA ASP A 37 -0.50 17.26 -8.43
C ASP A 37 -0.79 17.08 -6.93
N ALA A 38 -0.07 16.20 -6.24
CA ALA A 38 -0.19 16.03 -4.79
C ALA A 38 0.25 17.29 -4.02
N LYS A 39 1.35 17.94 -4.42
CA LYS A 39 1.84 19.17 -3.77
C LYS A 39 0.94 20.38 -4.03
N LEU A 40 0.28 20.44 -5.18
CA LEU A 40 -0.65 21.51 -5.54
C LEU A 40 -2.09 21.23 -5.08
N GLY A 41 -2.35 20.08 -4.44
CA GLY A 41 -3.71 19.69 -4.02
C GLY A 41 -4.65 19.38 -5.19
N LEU A 42 -4.11 19.19 -6.39
CA LEU A 42 -4.83 18.87 -7.63
C LEU A 42 -4.97 17.36 -7.86
N GLY A 43 -4.34 16.56 -7.01
CA GLY A 43 -4.41 15.11 -7.07
C GLY A 43 -5.84 14.63 -6.83
N ASN A 44 -6.53 14.26 -7.91
CA ASN A 44 -7.58 13.25 -7.85
C ASN A 44 -6.92 11.97 -7.36
N GLN A 45 -6.79 11.83 -6.04
CA GLN A 45 -6.47 10.54 -5.44
C GLN A 45 -7.52 9.61 -6.01
N LYS A 46 -7.09 8.66 -6.84
CA LYS A 46 -7.87 7.46 -7.08
C LYS A 46 -7.95 6.79 -5.71
N LYS A 47 -8.90 7.23 -4.88
CA LYS A 47 -9.17 6.71 -3.54
C LYS A 47 -9.39 5.19 -3.56
N HIS A 48 -9.61 4.64 -4.75
CA HIS A 48 -9.91 3.24 -5.02
C HIS A 48 -8.85 2.51 -5.88
N SER A 49 -7.67 3.06 -6.14
CA SER A 49 -6.61 2.35 -6.90
C SER A 49 -5.23 2.32 -6.25
N ALA A 50 -5.14 2.66 -4.97
CA ALA A 50 -3.90 2.45 -4.22
C ALA A 50 -3.74 0.95 -3.96
N THR A 51 -2.64 0.37 -4.43
CA THR A 51 -2.26 -1.00 -4.09
C THR A 51 -1.48 -0.94 -2.78
N TYR A 52 -1.96 -1.65 -1.76
CA TYR A 52 -1.31 -1.77 -0.46
C TYR A 52 -0.77 -3.19 -0.30
N HIS A 53 0.39 -3.31 0.33
CA HIS A 53 1.11 -4.58 0.55
C HIS A 53 1.42 -4.84 2.03
N ASP A 54 0.97 -3.96 2.92
CA ASP A 54 1.21 -4.02 4.36
C ASP A 54 0.58 -5.25 5.02
N LEU A 55 -0.51 -5.78 4.46
CA LEU A 55 -1.19 -6.99 4.93
C LEU A 55 -0.82 -8.26 4.15
N ASP A 56 0.06 -8.19 3.16
CA ASP A 56 0.41 -9.36 2.33
C ASP A 56 1.00 -10.51 3.15
N HIS A 57 1.70 -10.17 4.24
CA HIS A 57 2.25 -11.14 5.19
C HIS A 57 1.18 -11.94 5.96
N LEU A 58 -0.07 -11.47 6.00
CA LEU A 58 -1.20 -12.21 6.56
C LEU A 58 -1.75 -13.25 5.58
N PHE A 59 -1.41 -13.14 4.29
CA PHE A 59 -1.78 -14.13 3.28
C PHE A 59 -0.78 -15.28 3.29
N GLY A 60 -1.25 -16.46 3.69
CA GLY A 60 -0.47 -17.68 3.75
C GLY A 60 -1.38 -18.90 3.86
N LYS A 61 -0.79 -20.10 3.90
CA LYS A 61 -1.52 -21.33 4.22
C LYS A 61 -1.11 -21.76 5.63
N TRP A 62 -2.08 -22.16 6.44
CA TRP A 62 -1.80 -22.80 7.71
C TRP A 62 -1.46 -24.26 7.49
N ASP A 63 -0.50 -24.76 8.27
CA ASP A 63 -0.40 -26.18 8.48
C ASP A 63 -1.55 -26.69 9.38
N LYS A 64 -1.61 -28.00 9.56
CA LYS A 64 -2.69 -28.63 10.32
C LYS A 64 -2.67 -28.24 11.81
N GLU A 65 -1.49 -28.08 12.39
CA GLU A 65 -1.31 -27.77 13.81
C GLU A 65 -1.72 -26.31 14.10
N GLU A 66 -1.31 -25.39 13.22
CA GLU A 66 -1.73 -23.99 13.23
C GLU A 66 -3.24 -23.86 13.09
N PHE A 67 -3.84 -24.59 12.16
CA PHE A 67 -5.29 -24.63 11.98
C PHE A 67 -6.01 -25.10 13.24
N GLU A 68 -5.61 -26.23 13.82
CA GLU A 68 -6.26 -26.79 15.02
C GLU A 68 -6.15 -25.84 16.22
N LYS A 69 -4.99 -25.21 16.41
CA LYS A 69 -4.76 -24.21 17.46
C LYS A 69 -5.67 -22.99 17.31
N ILE A 70 -5.78 -22.43 16.11
CA ILE A 70 -6.60 -21.24 15.83
C ILE A 70 -8.08 -21.59 15.94
N GLN A 71 -8.51 -22.69 15.31
CA GLN A 71 -9.89 -23.14 15.33
C GLN A 71 -10.36 -23.47 16.75
N GLY A 72 -9.50 -24.05 17.58
CA GLY A 72 -9.78 -24.31 18.98
C GLY A 72 -10.06 -23.05 19.79
N LYS A 73 -9.34 -21.95 19.54
CA LYS A 73 -9.62 -20.64 20.16
C LYS A 73 -10.95 -20.06 19.68
N ILE A 74 -11.18 -20.02 18.37
CA ILE A 74 -12.43 -19.53 17.77
C ILE A 74 -13.64 -20.27 18.33
N ASN A 75 -13.56 -21.60 18.47
CA ASN A 75 -14.66 -22.39 19.00
C ASN A 75 -15.01 -22.04 20.45
N ARG A 76 -14.03 -21.67 21.28
CA ARG A 76 -14.27 -21.22 22.65
C ARG A 76 -14.93 -19.85 22.69
N GLU A 77 -14.47 -18.93 21.83
CA GLU A 77 -14.97 -17.55 21.75
C GLU A 77 -16.35 -17.45 21.06
N ARG A 78 -16.84 -18.52 20.43
CA ARG A 78 -18.19 -18.59 19.84
C ARG A 78 -19.30 -18.86 20.87
N VAL A 79 -18.93 -19.20 22.09
CA VAL A 79 -19.91 -19.28 23.18
C VAL A 79 -20.25 -17.85 23.59
N ILE A 80 -21.53 -17.49 23.52
CA ILE A 80 -22.00 -16.18 23.95
C ILE A 80 -21.79 -16.11 25.47
N ASP A 81 -21.01 -15.12 25.89
CA ASP A 81 -20.91 -14.74 27.29
C ASP A 81 -22.05 -13.76 27.60
N GLU A 82 -23.02 -14.22 28.39
CA GLU A 82 -24.21 -13.45 28.74
C GLU A 82 -23.89 -12.18 29.55
N GLU A 83 -22.79 -12.16 30.32
CA GLU A 83 -22.36 -10.97 31.08
C GLU A 83 -21.76 -9.89 30.18
N LEU A 84 -21.14 -10.28 29.06
CA LEU A 84 -20.61 -9.36 28.05
C LEU A 84 -21.69 -8.87 27.07
N TRP A 85 -22.83 -9.56 26.98
CA TRP A 85 -23.90 -9.27 26.01
C TRP A 85 -25.10 -8.50 26.60
N SER A 86 -25.16 -8.32 27.92
CA SER A 86 -26.15 -7.50 28.64
C SER A 86 -25.78 -6.02 28.67
#